data_AF-A0A945ZAB8-F1
#
_entry.id   AF-A0A945ZAB8-F1
#
_cell.length_a   1.000
_cell.length_b   1.000
_cell.length_c   1.000
_cell.angle_alpha   90.00
_cell.angle_beta   90.00
_cell.angle_gamma   90.00
#
_symmetry.space_group_name_H-M   'P 1'
#
loop_
_entity.id
_entity.type
_entity.pdbx_description
1 polymer ?
#
loop_
_entity_poly.entity_id
_entity_poly.type
_entity_poly.pdbx_seq_one_letter_code
_entity_poly.pdbx_strand_id
1 'polypeptide(L)'
;MKALEHAPGRQVDLAQSLMHKINSLSKKESEARIELTILQDDFKQSRIKEDSARKAVYNLTLIMQEKQESISQLEDKLYNKDEELADSKKEINHIQAALNDKNDALKTADRRADSLRTIVQRSESGSGDYQNQINSLKQQIASTERNKTELTAEAIELESKLQNAHMSNEIVFKELKSEVDLIRNDRDDYRTKYREAMKEVEMLNEALAESRTSEANLKAFVNEMDVNPKSFSTKDVAGVVFRVSFRTSKARLSTNSFPDIQEEVFEYEENEKYRYAAGELIDINSAFALKNKLKSQGYNLAAIVAFRDGKRITLKEALETAEN
;
A
#
# COMPACT_ATOMS: atom_id res chain seq x y z
N MET A 1 0.48 17.05 194.99
CA MET A 1 0.56 15.82 195.81
C MET A 1 0.90 16.17 197.27
N LYS A 2 -0.09 16.63 198.05
CA LYS A 2 0.04 16.84 199.51
C LYS A 2 -1.32 16.73 200.24
N ALA A 3 -2.24 15.96 199.65
CA ALA A 3 -3.60 15.71 200.13
C ALA A 3 -3.99 14.24 199.90
N LEU A 4 -3.06 13.32 200.19
CA LEU A 4 -3.26 11.87 200.09
C LEU A 4 -2.86 11.13 201.39
N GLU A 5 -2.53 11.84 202.47
CA GLU A 5 -1.98 11.25 203.70
C GLU A 5 -3.02 10.82 204.75
N HIS A 6 -4.33 11.08 204.59
CA HIS A 6 -5.38 10.67 205.55
C HIS A 6 -6.72 10.23 204.88
N ALA A 7 -6.67 9.44 203.80
CA ALA A 7 -7.87 8.87 203.14
C ALA A 7 -7.94 7.33 203.33
N PRO A 8 -9.12 6.73 203.64
CA PRO A 8 -9.28 5.27 203.82
C PRO A 8 -8.97 4.52 202.52
N GLY A 9 -8.30 3.35 202.60
CA GLY A 9 -7.72 2.62 201.46
C GLY A 9 -8.60 2.46 200.21
N ARG A 10 -9.94 2.35 200.37
CA ARG A 10 -10.89 2.31 199.24
C ARG A 10 -10.92 3.57 198.37
N GLN A 11 -10.67 4.76 198.95
CA GLN A 11 -10.61 6.01 198.21
C GLN A 11 -9.31 6.14 197.41
N VAL A 12 -8.21 5.57 197.92
CA VAL A 12 -6.92 5.50 197.21
C VAL A 12 -7.00 4.54 196.02
N ASP A 13 -7.62 3.37 196.20
CA ASP A 13 -7.84 2.39 195.11
C ASP A 13 -8.74 2.94 194.01
N LEU A 14 -9.82 3.65 194.37
CA LEU A 14 -10.70 4.33 193.42
C LEU A 14 -9.96 5.44 192.66
N ALA A 15 -9.13 6.23 193.35
CA ALA A 15 -8.32 7.27 192.71
C ALA A 15 -7.26 6.67 191.76
N GLN A 16 -6.62 5.55 192.13
CA GLN A 16 -5.68 4.83 191.26
C GLN A 16 -6.39 4.22 190.04
N SER A 17 -7.57 3.63 190.22
CA SER A 17 -8.40 3.11 189.12
C SER A 17 -8.85 4.21 188.15
N LEU A 18 -9.29 5.35 188.69
CA LEU A 18 -9.62 6.53 187.90
C LEU A 18 -8.40 7.10 187.18
N MET A 19 -7.23 7.16 187.82
CA MET A 19 -5.98 7.60 187.22
C MET A 19 -5.54 6.67 186.07
N HIS A 20 -5.62 5.35 186.24
CA HIS A 20 -5.37 4.39 185.16
C HIS A 20 -6.34 4.55 183.99
N LYS A 21 -7.63 4.75 184.28
CA LYS A 21 -8.65 4.99 183.24
C LYS A 21 -8.40 6.30 182.50
N ILE A 22 -8.09 7.39 183.21
CA ILE A 22 -7.71 8.69 182.63
C ILE A 22 -6.47 8.56 181.76
N ASN A 23 -5.42 7.88 182.23
CA ASN A 23 -4.21 7.64 181.45
C ASN A 23 -4.49 6.80 180.19
N SER A 24 -5.34 5.77 180.29
CA SER A 24 -5.74 4.94 179.14
C SER A 24 -6.55 5.72 178.11
N LEU A 25 -7.45 6.60 178.58
CA LEU A 25 -8.27 7.46 177.73
C LEU A 25 -7.41 8.54 177.07
N SER A 26 -6.49 9.16 177.83
CA SER A 26 -5.53 10.13 177.31
C SER A 26 -4.62 9.51 176.24
N LYS A 27 -4.17 8.26 176.44
CA LYS A 27 -3.42 7.51 175.42
C LYS A 27 -4.26 7.29 174.16
N LYS A 28 -5.48 6.77 174.28
CA LYS A 28 -6.40 6.59 173.14
C LYS A 28 -6.72 7.90 172.42
N GLU A 29 -6.89 8.99 173.16
CA GLU A 29 -7.11 10.32 172.61
C GLU A 29 -5.88 10.79 171.82
N SER A 30 -4.67 10.57 172.34
CA SER A 30 -3.43 10.90 171.62
C SER A 30 -3.26 10.07 170.35
N GLU A 31 -3.58 8.78 170.39
CA GLU A 31 -3.55 7.88 169.22
C GLU A 31 -4.57 8.32 168.16
N ALA A 32 -5.81 8.63 168.55
CA ALA A 32 -6.84 9.13 167.65
C ALA A 32 -6.47 10.48 167.03
N ARG A 33 -5.80 11.38 167.77
CA ARG A 33 -5.29 12.66 167.24
C ARG A 33 -4.20 12.45 166.20
N ILE A 34 -3.29 11.49 166.42
CA ILE A 34 -2.25 11.13 165.45
C ILE A 34 -2.89 10.55 164.18
N GLU A 35 -3.82 9.61 164.32
CA GLU A 35 -4.55 9.01 163.20
C GLU A 35 -5.34 10.06 162.39
N LEU A 36 -6.02 10.98 163.08
CA LEU A 36 -6.73 12.09 162.43
C LEU A 36 -5.78 13.01 161.67
N THR A 37 -4.56 13.23 162.18
CA THR A 37 -3.54 14.02 161.49
C THR A 37 -3.04 13.31 160.23
N ILE A 38 -2.81 11.99 160.30
CA ILE A 38 -2.41 11.17 159.15
C ILE A 38 -3.50 11.18 158.08
N LEU A 39 -4.76 10.93 158.46
CA LEU A 39 -5.89 10.96 157.53
C LEU A 39 -6.07 12.34 156.88
N GLN A 40 -5.83 13.42 157.62
CA GLN A 40 -5.85 14.78 157.06
C GLN A 40 -4.73 15.00 156.04
N ASP A 41 -3.53 14.49 156.29
CA ASP A 41 -2.42 14.60 155.34
C ASP A 41 -2.67 13.75 154.09
N ASP A 42 -3.11 12.50 154.26
CA ASP A 42 -3.51 11.60 153.17
C ASP A 42 -4.61 12.23 152.31
N PHE A 43 -5.62 12.86 152.94
CA PHE A 43 -6.68 13.57 152.23
C PHE A 43 -6.14 14.76 151.41
N LYS A 44 -5.20 15.53 151.96
CA LYS A 44 -4.53 16.63 151.22
C LYS A 44 -3.74 16.10 150.04
N GLN A 45 -2.95 15.04 150.23
CA GLN A 45 -2.18 14.41 149.16
C GLN A 45 -3.10 13.83 148.07
N SER A 46 -4.22 13.23 148.45
CA SER A 46 -5.23 12.74 147.53
C SER A 46 -5.83 13.87 146.68
N ARG A 47 -6.20 15.00 147.30
CA ARG A 47 -6.67 16.19 146.56
C ARG A 47 -5.63 16.74 145.57
N ILE A 48 -4.36 16.81 145.97
CA ILE A 48 -3.28 17.27 145.08
C ILE A 48 -3.13 16.32 143.88
N LYS A 49 -3.17 15.01 144.12
CA LYS A 49 -3.15 14.00 143.05
C LYS A 49 -4.37 14.11 142.14
N GLU A 50 -5.55 14.32 142.72
CA GLU A 50 -6.80 14.52 141.99
C GLU A 50 -6.72 15.76 141.09
N ASP A 51 -6.28 16.90 141.61
CA ASP A 51 -6.10 18.14 140.83
C ASP A 51 -5.08 17.96 139.71
N SER A 52 -3.98 17.24 139.97
CA SER A 52 -2.97 16.92 138.96
C SER A 52 -3.54 16.02 137.86
N ALA A 53 -4.33 15.01 138.25
CA ALA A 53 -5.02 14.13 137.32
C ALA A 53 -6.06 14.91 136.48
N ARG A 54 -6.84 15.80 137.09
CA ARG A 54 -7.80 16.68 136.39
C ARG A 54 -7.11 17.54 135.34
N LYS A 55 -5.96 18.15 135.67
CA LYS A 55 -5.15 18.92 134.70
C LYS A 55 -4.63 18.05 133.56
N ALA A 56 -4.13 16.85 133.87
CA ALA A 56 -3.68 15.91 132.84
C ALA A 56 -4.82 15.48 131.90
N VAL A 57 -5.99 15.15 132.45
CA VAL A 57 -7.19 14.80 131.67
C VAL A 57 -7.63 15.97 130.79
N TYR A 58 -7.63 17.20 131.31
CA TYR A 58 -7.95 18.38 130.53
C TYR A 58 -7.00 18.56 129.35
N ASN A 59 -5.69 18.46 129.58
CA ASN A 59 -4.69 18.57 128.51
C ASN A 59 -4.84 17.47 127.44
N LEU A 60 -5.09 16.23 127.87
CA LEU A 60 -5.33 15.12 126.95
C LEU A 60 -6.60 15.34 126.12
N THR A 61 -7.65 15.90 126.72
CA THR A 61 -8.90 16.22 126.03
C THR A 61 -8.67 17.25 124.93
N LEU A 62 -7.89 18.29 125.21
CA LEU A 62 -7.54 19.31 124.22
C LEU A 62 -6.74 18.71 123.04
N ILE A 63 -5.71 17.90 123.34
CA ILE A 63 -4.92 17.21 122.31
C ILE A 63 -5.79 16.26 121.48
N MET A 64 -6.74 15.56 122.12
CA MET A 64 -7.68 14.69 121.41
C MET A 64 -8.57 15.48 120.45
N GLN A 65 -9.04 16.65 120.87
CA GLN A 65 -9.84 17.53 120.00
C GLN A 65 -9.03 18.01 118.79
N GLU A 66 -7.81 18.52 119.01
CA GLU A 66 -6.92 18.95 117.91
C GLU A 66 -6.63 17.81 116.92
N LYS A 67 -6.41 16.60 117.44
CA LYS A 67 -6.21 15.41 116.59
C LYS A 67 -7.47 15.03 115.83
N GLN A 68 -8.65 15.15 116.46
CA GLN A 68 -9.93 14.87 115.80
C GLN A 68 -10.17 15.85 114.63
N GLU A 69 -9.87 17.13 114.83
CA GLU A 69 -9.94 18.15 113.78
C GLU A 69 -8.96 17.85 112.64
N SER A 70 -7.72 17.46 112.97
CA SER A 70 -6.72 17.07 111.97
C SER A 70 -7.13 15.83 111.17
N ILE A 71 -7.73 14.82 111.83
CA ILE A 71 -8.29 13.63 111.17
C ILE A 71 -9.39 14.02 110.19
N SER A 72 -10.35 14.85 110.62
CA SER A 72 -11.44 15.32 109.75
C SER A 72 -10.92 16.04 108.50
N GLN A 73 -9.89 16.89 108.64
CA GLN A 73 -9.27 17.56 107.50
C GLN A 73 -8.56 16.58 106.54
N LEU A 74 -7.99 15.50 107.06
CA LEU A 74 -7.37 14.46 106.24
C LEU A 74 -8.42 13.62 105.52
N GLU A 75 -9.56 13.33 106.17
CA GLU A 75 -10.70 12.64 105.55
C GLU A 75 -11.24 13.42 104.36
N ASP A 76 -11.44 14.74 104.50
CA ASP A 76 -11.89 15.61 103.39
C ASP A 76 -10.89 15.63 102.23
N LYS A 77 -9.58 15.70 102.54
CA LYS A 77 -8.53 15.65 101.50
C LYS A 77 -8.51 14.31 100.79
N LEU A 78 -8.72 13.21 101.51
CA LEU A 78 -8.74 11.87 100.94
C LEU A 78 -9.95 11.70 100.02
N TYR A 79 -11.11 12.19 100.43
CA TYR A 79 -12.31 12.20 99.59
C TYR A 79 -12.10 12.95 98.26
N ASN A 80 -11.54 14.16 98.32
CA ASN A 80 -11.24 14.94 97.11
C ASN A 80 -10.24 14.22 96.19
N LYS A 81 -9.25 13.53 96.78
CA LYS A 81 -8.27 12.75 96.00
C LYS A 81 -8.89 11.51 95.36
N ASP A 82 -9.86 10.87 96.00
CA ASP A 82 -10.60 9.76 95.41
C ASP A 82 -11.46 10.22 94.23
N GLU A 83 -12.04 11.43 94.30
CA GLU A 83 -12.78 12.04 93.19
C GLU A 83 -11.86 12.36 92.00
N GLU A 84 -10.72 13.03 92.25
CA GLU A 84 -9.70 13.31 91.22
C GLU A 84 -9.19 12.01 90.55
N LEU A 85 -9.00 10.95 91.34
CA LEU A 85 -8.58 9.64 90.84
C LEU A 85 -9.66 8.98 89.98
N ALA A 86 -10.93 9.12 90.36
CA ALA A 86 -12.06 8.61 89.59
C ALA A 86 -12.15 9.29 88.22
N ASP A 87 -11.96 10.62 88.16
CA ASP A 87 -11.97 11.36 86.90
C ASP A 87 -10.76 11.03 86.02
N SER A 88 -9.56 10.92 86.62
CA SER A 88 -8.36 10.46 85.90
C SER A 88 -8.56 9.07 85.28
N LYS A 89 -9.24 8.15 85.98
CA LYS A 89 -9.58 6.82 85.45
C LYS A 89 -10.55 6.90 84.26
N LYS A 90 -11.54 7.79 84.31
CA LYS A 90 -12.45 8.02 83.17
C LYS A 90 -11.69 8.54 81.96
N GLU A 91 -10.77 9.46 82.16
CA GLU A 91 -9.93 10.02 81.08
C GLU A 91 -9.04 8.95 80.45
N ILE A 92 -8.38 8.11 81.26
CA ILE A 92 -7.59 6.96 80.77
C ILE A 92 -8.45 6.03 79.90
N ASN A 93 -9.66 5.69 80.34
CA ASN A 93 -10.56 4.84 79.57
C ASN A 93 -10.95 5.49 78.23
N HIS A 94 -11.18 6.80 78.22
CA HIS A 94 -11.49 7.54 77.00
C HIS A 94 -10.31 7.55 76.03
N ILE A 95 -9.10 7.81 76.52
CA ILE A 95 -7.86 7.78 75.72
C ILE A 95 -7.64 6.37 75.16
N GLN A 96 -7.87 5.32 75.94
CA GLN A 96 -7.70 3.94 75.50
C GLN A 96 -8.71 3.56 74.41
N ALA A 97 -9.97 4.02 74.51
CA ALA A 97 -10.96 3.86 73.45
C ALA A 97 -10.52 4.57 72.17
N ALA A 98 -10.10 5.84 72.28
CA ALA A 98 -9.61 6.61 71.12
C ALA A 98 -8.37 5.97 70.47
N LEU A 99 -7.46 5.41 71.27
CA LEU A 99 -6.28 4.68 70.77
C LEU A 99 -6.68 3.44 69.97
N ASN A 100 -7.66 2.68 70.45
CA ASN A 100 -8.17 1.50 69.74
C ASN A 100 -8.81 1.89 68.40
N ASP A 101 -9.63 2.95 68.37
CA ASP A 101 -10.23 3.45 67.13
C ASP A 101 -9.17 3.88 66.11
N LYS A 102 -8.09 4.55 66.57
CA LYS A 102 -6.97 4.93 65.72
C LYS A 102 -6.20 3.72 65.21
N ASN A 103 -6.00 2.69 66.02
CA ASN A 103 -5.35 1.44 65.59
C ASN A 103 -6.17 0.71 64.52
N ASP A 104 -7.50 0.70 64.63
CA ASP A 104 -8.35 0.07 63.61
C ASP A 104 -8.42 0.89 62.32
N ALA A 105 -8.39 2.22 62.42
CA ALA A 105 -8.22 3.10 61.27
C ALA A 105 -6.87 2.85 60.57
N LEU A 106 -5.77 2.67 61.33
CA LEU A 106 -4.45 2.37 60.80
C LEU A 106 -4.43 1.03 60.06
N LYS A 107 -4.96 -0.05 60.64
CA LYS A 107 -5.09 -1.35 59.96
C LYS A 107 -5.87 -1.25 58.66
N THR A 108 -6.90 -0.40 58.63
CA THR A 108 -7.69 -0.17 57.42
C THR A 108 -6.89 0.59 56.35
N ALA A 109 -6.09 1.57 56.76
CA ALA A 109 -5.18 2.28 55.88
C ALA A 109 -4.10 1.35 55.31
N ASP A 110 -3.53 0.46 56.12
CA ASP A 110 -2.52 -0.51 55.68
C ASP A 110 -3.08 -1.45 54.60
N ARG A 111 -4.29 -2.00 54.81
CA ARG A 111 -4.97 -2.82 53.78
C ARG A 111 -5.21 -2.07 52.47
N ARG A 112 -5.53 -0.78 52.55
CA ARG A 112 -5.67 0.08 51.36
C ARG A 112 -4.32 0.30 50.67
N ALA A 113 -3.25 0.51 51.42
CA ALA A 113 -1.90 0.66 50.88
C ALA A 113 -1.45 -0.62 50.16
N ASP A 114 -1.71 -1.81 50.73
CA ASP A 114 -1.40 -3.10 50.10
C ASP A 114 -2.19 -3.32 48.80
N SER A 115 -3.47 -2.93 48.80
CA SER A 115 -4.32 -2.99 47.60
C SER A 115 -3.79 -2.07 46.50
N LEU A 116 -3.41 -0.84 46.85
CA LEU A 116 -2.80 0.11 45.92
C LEU A 116 -1.46 -0.40 45.38
N ARG A 117 -0.61 -0.98 46.24
CA ARG A 117 0.67 -1.57 45.82
C ARG A 117 0.48 -2.69 44.80
N THR A 118 -0.53 -3.53 44.99
CA THR A 118 -0.89 -4.58 44.04
C THR A 118 -1.35 -4.02 42.70
N ILE A 119 -2.15 -2.94 42.71
CA ILE A 119 -2.62 -2.26 41.49
C ILE A 119 -1.42 -1.68 40.73
N VAL A 120 -0.50 -1.01 41.43
CA VAL A 120 0.71 -0.43 40.83
C VAL A 120 1.56 -1.52 40.18
N GLN A 121 1.82 -2.64 40.86
CA GLN A 121 2.60 -3.76 40.30
C GLN A 121 1.98 -4.35 39.03
N ARG A 122 0.64 -4.50 39.00
CA ARG A 122 -0.08 -4.95 37.79
C ARG A 122 0.06 -3.96 36.65
N SER A 123 -0.05 -2.66 36.95
CA SER A 123 0.12 -1.59 35.97
C SER A 123 1.54 -1.54 35.40
N GLU A 124 2.56 -1.70 36.24
CA GLU A 124 3.97 -1.75 35.82
C GLU A 124 4.24 -2.95 34.92
N SER A 125 3.70 -4.11 35.28
CA SER A 125 3.81 -5.34 34.46
C SER A 125 3.15 -5.16 33.09
N GLY A 126 1.91 -4.64 33.05
CA GLY A 126 1.22 -4.33 31.80
C GLY A 126 1.96 -3.30 30.94
N SER A 127 2.55 -2.28 31.55
CA SER A 127 3.42 -1.31 30.85
C SER A 127 4.64 -1.98 30.20
N GLY A 128 5.27 -2.93 30.92
CA GLY A 128 6.35 -3.74 30.37
C GLY A 128 5.92 -4.56 29.15
N ASP A 129 4.74 -5.17 29.19
CA ASP A 129 4.17 -5.91 28.04
C ASP A 129 3.93 -5.00 26.84
N TYR A 130 3.35 -3.81 27.05
CA TYR A 130 3.18 -2.83 25.98
C TYR A 130 4.52 -2.36 25.40
N GLN A 131 5.53 -2.15 26.23
CA GLN A 131 6.87 -1.79 25.76
C GLN A 131 7.49 -2.89 24.89
N ASN A 132 7.30 -4.16 25.28
CA ASN A 132 7.74 -5.31 24.49
C ASN A 132 7.01 -5.41 23.15
N GLN A 133 5.68 -5.20 23.13
CA GLN A 133 4.89 -5.16 21.90
C GLN A 133 5.33 -4.02 20.97
N ILE A 134 5.56 -2.82 21.52
CA ILE A 134 6.06 -1.66 20.76
C ILE A 134 7.43 -2.00 20.13
N ASN A 135 8.33 -2.62 20.88
CA ASN A 135 9.64 -3.00 20.38
C ASN A 135 9.54 -4.06 19.26
N SER A 136 8.65 -5.05 19.40
CA SER A 136 8.39 -6.05 18.36
C SER A 136 7.82 -5.42 17.09
N LEU A 137 6.82 -4.54 17.21
CA LEU A 137 6.25 -3.80 16.08
C LEU A 137 7.29 -2.92 15.39
N LYS A 138 8.17 -2.24 16.15
CA LYS A 138 9.29 -1.47 15.57
C LYS A 138 10.23 -2.35 14.73
N GLN A 139 10.54 -3.56 15.19
CA GLN A 139 11.37 -4.50 14.42
C GLN A 139 10.68 -4.95 13.14
N GLN A 140 9.37 -5.26 13.21
CA GLN A 140 8.58 -5.64 12.03
C GLN A 140 8.47 -4.51 11.00
N ILE A 141 8.29 -3.27 11.45
CA ILE A 141 8.28 -2.10 10.55
C ILE A 141 9.65 -1.96 9.88
N ALA A 142 10.75 -2.08 10.64
CA ALA A 142 12.10 -1.99 10.09
C ALA A 142 12.38 -3.09 9.04
N SER A 143 11.94 -4.33 9.27
CA SER A 143 12.09 -5.39 8.26
C SER A 143 11.21 -5.14 7.03
N THR A 144 9.99 -4.63 7.21
CA THR A 144 9.08 -4.33 6.11
C THR A 144 9.62 -3.21 5.24
N GLU A 145 10.19 -2.16 5.84
CA GLU A 145 10.83 -1.08 5.08
C GLU A 145 12.05 -1.58 4.29
N ARG A 146 12.87 -2.47 4.85
CA ARG A 146 13.98 -3.10 4.10
C ARG A 146 13.47 -3.89 2.89
N ASN A 147 12.49 -4.76 3.09
CA ASN A 147 11.90 -5.54 1.98
C ASN A 147 11.31 -4.63 0.91
N LYS A 148 10.64 -3.54 1.31
CA LYS A 148 10.13 -2.54 0.37
C LYS A 148 11.27 -1.89 -0.41
N THR A 149 12.37 -1.51 0.23
CA THR A 149 13.52 -0.93 -0.46
C THR A 149 14.14 -1.91 -1.46
N GLU A 150 14.25 -3.19 -1.11
CA GLU A 150 14.74 -4.24 -2.00
C GLU A 150 13.82 -4.41 -3.22
N LEU A 151 12.51 -4.52 -3.01
CA LEU A 151 11.53 -4.62 -4.09
C LEU A 151 11.53 -3.38 -5.00
N THR A 152 11.73 -2.19 -4.45
CA THR A 152 11.85 -0.98 -5.29
C THR A 152 13.13 -0.99 -6.13
N ALA A 153 14.24 -1.49 -5.59
CA ALA A 153 15.48 -1.63 -6.35
C ALA A 153 15.33 -2.66 -7.48
N GLU A 154 14.70 -3.80 -7.19
CA GLU A 154 14.40 -4.84 -8.18
C GLU A 154 13.47 -4.32 -9.29
N ALA A 155 12.45 -3.54 -8.95
CA ALA A 155 11.56 -2.92 -9.93
C ALA A 155 12.31 -1.96 -10.87
N ILE A 156 13.20 -1.13 -10.34
CA ILE A 156 14.05 -0.23 -11.14
C ILE A 156 14.96 -1.03 -12.07
N GLU A 157 15.55 -2.13 -11.59
CA GLU A 157 16.39 -2.99 -12.41
C GLU A 157 15.60 -3.64 -13.56
N LEU A 158 14.40 -4.16 -13.26
CA LEU A 158 13.51 -4.74 -14.27
C LEU A 158 13.11 -3.70 -15.32
N GLU A 159 12.79 -2.48 -14.90
CA GLU A 159 12.40 -1.41 -15.80
C GLU A 159 13.55 -1.00 -16.73
N SER A 160 14.78 -0.92 -16.20
CA SER A 160 15.98 -0.70 -17.02
C SER A 160 16.20 -1.83 -18.03
N LYS A 161 16.04 -3.10 -17.62
CA LYS A 161 16.14 -4.26 -18.54
C LYS A 161 15.09 -4.19 -19.64
N LEU A 162 13.85 -3.84 -19.30
CA LEU A 162 12.75 -3.73 -20.26
C LEU A 162 12.99 -2.57 -21.24
N GLN A 163 13.45 -1.42 -20.75
CA GLN A 163 13.82 -0.28 -21.59
C GLN A 163 14.97 -0.66 -22.56
N ASN A 164 16.01 -1.32 -22.06
CA ASN A 164 17.12 -1.77 -22.90
C ASN A 164 16.66 -2.76 -23.97
N ALA A 165 15.81 -3.72 -23.61
CA ALA A 165 15.22 -4.66 -24.56
C ALA A 165 14.36 -3.93 -25.62
N HIS A 166 13.56 -2.94 -25.21
CA HIS A 166 12.75 -2.14 -26.12
C HIS A 166 13.63 -1.35 -27.10
N MET A 167 14.67 -0.66 -26.62
CA MET A 167 15.61 0.06 -27.48
C MET A 167 16.33 -0.87 -28.44
N SER A 168 16.79 -2.03 -27.96
CA SER A 168 17.44 -3.04 -28.79
C SER A 168 16.51 -3.54 -29.90
N ASN A 169 15.26 -3.88 -29.56
CA ASN A 169 14.26 -4.27 -30.54
C ASN A 169 13.99 -3.14 -31.54
N GLU A 170 13.85 -1.89 -31.09
CA GLU A 170 13.62 -0.74 -31.96
C GLU A 170 14.77 -0.52 -32.96
N ILE A 171 16.02 -0.70 -32.52
CA ILE A 171 17.20 -0.64 -33.40
C ILE A 171 17.13 -1.76 -34.45
N VAL A 172 16.91 -3.00 -34.03
CA VAL A 172 16.81 -4.16 -34.94
C VAL A 172 15.66 -3.97 -35.94
N PHE A 173 14.51 -3.45 -35.50
CA PHE A 173 13.40 -3.14 -36.40
C PHE A 173 13.75 -2.05 -37.42
N LYS A 174 14.49 -1.02 -37.03
CA LYS A 174 14.96 0.03 -37.96
C LYS A 174 15.96 -0.53 -38.97
N GLU A 175 16.90 -1.37 -38.53
CA GLU A 175 17.87 -2.06 -39.40
C GLU A 175 17.16 -2.97 -40.41
N LEU A 176 16.27 -3.84 -39.95
CA LEU A 176 15.46 -4.71 -40.82
C LEU A 176 14.64 -3.91 -41.82
N LYS A 177 14.04 -2.80 -41.40
CA LYS A 177 13.28 -1.92 -42.31
C LYS A 177 14.20 -1.34 -43.40
N SER A 178 15.39 -0.89 -43.02
CA SER A 178 16.39 -0.39 -43.97
C SER A 178 16.84 -1.49 -44.95
N GLU A 179 17.11 -2.70 -44.48
CA GLU A 179 17.47 -3.84 -45.33
C GLU A 179 16.33 -4.20 -46.30
N VAL A 180 15.08 -4.23 -45.83
CA VAL A 180 13.91 -4.48 -46.68
C VAL A 180 13.77 -3.41 -47.77
N ASP A 181 14.03 -2.14 -47.45
CA ASP A 181 13.97 -1.05 -48.42
C ASP A 181 15.11 -1.15 -49.45
N LEU A 182 16.32 -1.55 -49.05
CA LEU A 182 17.42 -1.86 -49.98
C LEU A 182 17.05 -3.01 -50.92
N ILE A 183 16.53 -4.12 -50.38
CA ILE A 183 16.09 -5.28 -51.17
C ILE A 183 14.98 -4.88 -52.15
N ARG A 184 14.05 -4.01 -51.75
CA ARG A 184 13.00 -3.49 -52.65
C ARG A 184 13.59 -2.68 -53.80
N ASN A 185 14.55 -1.79 -53.50
CA ASN A 185 15.23 -1.00 -54.52
C ASN A 185 15.98 -1.89 -55.51
N ASP A 186 16.76 -2.85 -55.01
CA ASP A 186 17.48 -3.82 -55.84
C ASP A 186 16.52 -4.63 -56.71
N ARG A 187 15.43 -5.14 -56.14
CA ARG A 187 14.39 -5.86 -56.88
C ARG A 187 13.80 -5.00 -58.00
N ASP A 188 13.53 -3.73 -57.73
CA ASP A 188 12.93 -2.82 -58.71
C ASP A 188 13.94 -2.44 -59.82
N ASP A 189 15.23 -2.33 -59.49
CA ASP A 189 16.33 -2.19 -60.45
C ASP A 189 16.47 -3.44 -61.34
N TYR A 190 16.53 -4.64 -60.75
CA TYR A 190 16.54 -5.91 -61.49
C TYR A 190 15.30 -6.05 -62.39
N ARG A 191 14.12 -5.64 -61.92
CA ARG A 191 12.90 -5.65 -62.72
C ARG A 191 12.96 -4.69 -63.91
N THR A 192 13.71 -3.60 -63.80
CA THR A 192 13.91 -2.63 -64.88
C THR A 192 14.92 -3.18 -65.89
N LYS A 193 16.08 -3.65 -65.43
CA LYS A 193 17.08 -4.33 -66.27
C LYS A 193 16.50 -5.52 -67.02
N TYR A 194 15.67 -6.33 -66.36
CA TYR A 194 14.98 -7.45 -67.00
C TYR A 194 14.01 -6.98 -68.10
N ARG A 195 13.26 -5.90 -67.87
CA ARG A 195 12.37 -5.32 -68.90
C ARG A 195 13.16 -4.80 -70.11
N GLU A 196 14.29 -4.16 -69.88
CA GLU A 196 15.17 -3.67 -70.95
C GLU A 196 15.76 -4.83 -71.75
N ALA A 197 16.29 -5.85 -71.09
CA ALA A 197 16.82 -7.06 -71.73
C ALA A 197 15.74 -7.80 -72.54
N MET A 198 14.51 -7.90 -72.02
CA MET A 198 13.39 -8.49 -72.75
C MET A 198 13.06 -7.70 -74.03
N LYS A 199 13.10 -6.37 -73.97
CA LYS A 199 12.92 -5.52 -75.16
C LYS A 199 14.05 -5.70 -76.18
N GLU A 200 15.28 -5.84 -75.71
CA GLU A 200 16.43 -6.15 -76.57
C GLU A 200 16.29 -7.51 -77.27
N VAL A 201 15.86 -8.54 -76.54
CA VAL A 201 15.55 -9.86 -77.11
C VAL A 201 14.44 -9.78 -78.14
N GLU A 202 13.40 -8.98 -77.89
CA GLU A 202 12.31 -8.74 -78.86
C GLU A 202 12.82 -8.09 -80.14
N MET A 203 13.61 -7.01 -80.03
CA MET A 203 14.24 -6.35 -81.19
C MET A 203 15.18 -7.28 -81.97
N LEU A 204 15.99 -8.08 -81.26
CA LEU A 204 16.88 -9.06 -81.89
C LEU A 204 16.08 -10.13 -82.63
N ASN A 205 14.97 -10.63 -82.07
CA ASN A 205 14.11 -11.59 -82.73
C ASN A 205 13.43 -11.01 -83.98
N GLU A 206 12.99 -9.75 -83.94
CA GLU A 206 12.50 -9.03 -85.13
C GLU A 206 13.57 -8.92 -86.20
N ALA A 207 14.78 -8.46 -85.86
CA ALA A 207 15.90 -8.37 -86.78
C ALA A 207 16.30 -9.74 -87.36
N LEU A 208 16.22 -10.81 -86.56
CA LEU A 208 16.46 -12.19 -87.01
C LEU A 208 15.36 -12.67 -87.96
N ALA A 209 14.10 -12.28 -87.74
CA ALA A 209 13.01 -12.55 -88.66
C ALA A 209 13.21 -11.83 -89.99
N GLU A 210 13.59 -10.54 -89.97
CA GLU A 210 13.93 -9.77 -91.16
C GLU A 210 15.14 -10.37 -91.93
N SER A 211 16.18 -10.78 -91.20
CA SER A 211 17.33 -11.48 -91.78
C SER A 211 16.93 -12.82 -92.41
N ARG A 212 16.07 -13.62 -91.76
CA ARG A 212 15.52 -14.85 -92.34
C ARG A 212 14.68 -14.59 -93.58
N THR A 213 13.90 -13.50 -93.63
CA THR A 213 13.16 -13.13 -94.84
C THR A 213 14.09 -12.71 -95.97
N SER A 214 15.19 -12.01 -95.68
CA SER A 214 16.17 -11.62 -96.70
C SER A 214 17.04 -12.80 -97.16
N GLU A 215 17.41 -13.73 -96.29
CA GLU A 215 18.01 -15.03 -96.66
C GLU A 215 17.03 -15.90 -97.46
N ALA A 216 15.74 -15.95 -97.12
CA ALA A 216 14.73 -16.65 -97.89
C ALA A 216 14.57 -16.04 -99.28
N ASN A 217 14.64 -14.71 -99.40
CA ASN A 217 14.66 -14.00 -100.67
C ASN A 217 15.94 -14.27 -101.48
N LEU A 218 17.10 -14.41 -100.83
CA LEU A 218 18.37 -14.80 -101.49
C LEU A 218 18.37 -16.27 -101.92
N LYS A 219 17.80 -17.19 -101.11
CA LYS A 219 17.58 -18.58 -101.51
C LYS A 219 16.58 -18.71 -102.65
N ALA A 220 15.54 -17.89 -102.68
CA ALA A 220 14.62 -17.80 -103.82
C ALA A 220 15.32 -17.28 -105.09
N PHE A 221 16.23 -16.30 -104.94
CA PHE A 221 17.07 -15.79 -106.03
C PHE A 221 18.07 -16.82 -106.56
N VAL A 222 18.63 -17.68 -105.70
CA VAL A 222 19.55 -18.77 -106.10
C VAL A 222 18.78 -19.96 -106.71
N ASN A 223 17.50 -20.15 -106.40
CA ASN A 223 16.67 -21.21 -106.98
C ASN A 223 16.04 -20.84 -108.35
N GLU A 224 16.21 -19.61 -108.83
CA GLU A 224 15.68 -19.13 -110.12
C GLU A 224 16.68 -19.25 -111.30
N MET A 225 17.72 -20.08 -111.17
CA MET A 225 18.62 -20.50 -112.26
C MET A 225 18.86 -22.02 -112.29
N ASP A 226 17.81 -22.83 -112.41
CA ASP A 226 17.76 -24.02 -113.31
C ASP A 226 16.35 -24.65 -113.31
N VAL A 227 16.05 -25.41 -114.36
CA VAL A 227 14.76 -25.52 -115.05
C VAL A 227 13.81 -26.64 -114.54
N ASN A 228 12.52 -26.29 -114.39
CA ASN A 228 11.23 -26.93 -114.79
C ASN A 228 11.25 -28.44 -115.26
N PRO A 229 10.17 -29.28 -115.18
CA PRO A 229 8.75 -28.87 -115.20
C PRO A 229 7.61 -29.79 -114.64
N LYS A 230 6.37 -29.26 -114.77
CA LYS A 230 5.00 -29.90 -114.86
C LYS A 230 4.26 -30.23 -113.54
N SER A 231 2.94 -30.10 -113.40
CA SER A 231 1.81 -29.66 -114.27
C SER A 231 0.46 -29.65 -113.49
N PHE A 232 -0.61 -29.11 -114.15
CA PHE A 232 -2.08 -29.22 -113.97
C PHE A 232 -2.79 -27.96 -113.36
N SER A 233 -3.47 -27.10 -114.14
CA SER A 233 -4.82 -27.15 -114.81
C SER A 233 -5.98 -26.97 -113.81
N THR A 234 -7.09 -26.24 -113.99
CA THR A 234 -7.77 -25.46 -115.05
C THR A 234 -9.09 -25.01 -114.40
N LYS A 235 -9.61 -23.79 -114.66
CA LYS A 235 -10.92 -23.55 -115.32
C LYS A 235 -11.34 -22.08 -115.32
N ASP A 236 -11.99 -21.73 -116.43
CA ASP A 236 -12.63 -20.46 -116.77
C ASP A 236 -13.69 -20.03 -115.77
N VAL A 237 -13.70 -18.74 -115.45
CA VAL A 237 -14.68 -18.12 -114.55
C VAL A 237 -15.38 -17.02 -115.32
N ALA A 238 -16.64 -17.30 -115.65
CA ALA A 238 -17.49 -16.42 -116.43
C ALA A 238 -17.69 -15.06 -115.72
N GLY A 239 -17.43 -13.98 -116.45
CA GLY A 239 -17.90 -12.63 -116.13
C GLY A 239 -16.97 -11.74 -115.30
N VAL A 240 -15.79 -12.21 -114.90
CA VAL A 240 -14.79 -11.35 -114.22
C VAL A 240 -13.63 -11.04 -115.17
N VAL A 241 -13.33 -9.76 -115.33
CA VAL A 241 -12.17 -9.28 -116.09
C VAL A 241 -11.24 -8.50 -115.17
N PHE A 242 -9.97 -8.86 -115.21
CA PHE A 242 -8.88 -8.19 -114.52
C PHE A 242 -8.24 -7.16 -115.45
N ARG A 243 -8.04 -5.95 -114.94
CA ARG A 243 -7.31 -4.87 -115.61
C ARG A 243 -6.22 -4.38 -114.68
N VAL A 244 -5.14 -3.81 -115.20
CA VAL A 244 -4.07 -3.27 -114.35
C VAL A 244 -4.13 -1.75 -114.33
N SER A 245 -4.64 -1.17 -113.24
CA SER A 245 -4.61 0.28 -113.05
C SER A 245 -3.18 0.75 -112.88
N PHE A 246 -2.74 1.74 -113.65
CA PHE A 246 -1.36 2.23 -113.63
C PHE A 246 -1.26 3.72 -113.34
N ARG A 247 -2.38 4.47 -113.45
CA ARG A 247 -2.40 5.91 -113.18
C ARG A 247 -3.75 6.37 -112.65
N THR A 248 -3.70 7.37 -111.77
CA THR A 248 -4.87 8.12 -111.29
C THR A 248 -4.60 9.62 -111.49
N SER A 249 -5.58 10.36 -111.99
CA SER A 249 -5.48 11.80 -112.25
C SER A 249 -6.72 12.54 -111.73
N LYS A 250 -6.52 13.78 -111.25
CA LYS A 250 -7.63 14.68 -110.85
C LYS A 250 -8.32 15.34 -112.06
N ALA A 251 -7.65 15.40 -113.22
CA ALA A 251 -8.20 15.90 -114.47
C ALA A 251 -8.23 14.78 -115.51
N ARG A 252 -9.26 14.75 -116.36
CA ARG A 252 -9.44 13.73 -117.41
C ARG A 252 -8.30 13.83 -118.43
N LEU A 253 -7.56 12.74 -118.61
CA LEU A 253 -6.51 12.56 -119.60
C LEU A 253 -7.06 11.75 -120.78
N SER A 254 -6.55 11.99 -121.98
CA SER A 254 -6.87 11.16 -123.14
C SER A 254 -6.20 9.79 -123.00
N THR A 255 -6.87 8.70 -123.38
CA THR A 255 -6.29 7.34 -123.31
C THR A 255 -5.07 7.17 -124.23
N ASN A 256 -4.94 8.00 -125.28
CA ASN A 256 -3.75 8.05 -126.15
C ASN A 256 -2.54 8.75 -125.50
N SER A 257 -2.67 9.30 -124.29
CA SER A 257 -1.56 9.93 -123.55
C SER A 257 -0.57 8.92 -122.95
N PHE A 258 -0.75 7.61 -123.21
CA PHE A 258 0.10 6.53 -122.71
C PHE A 258 0.62 5.64 -123.87
N PRO A 259 1.41 6.19 -124.82
CA PRO A 259 1.86 5.44 -125.99
C PRO A 259 2.78 4.26 -125.66
N ASP A 260 3.41 4.28 -124.49
CA ASP A 260 4.34 3.22 -124.04
C ASP A 260 3.62 1.97 -123.51
N ILE A 261 2.29 2.02 -123.40
CA ILE A 261 1.43 0.90 -123.03
C ILE A 261 0.85 0.31 -124.31
N GLN A 262 1.21 -0.94 -124.61
CA GLN A 262 0.81 -1.61 -125.84
C GLN A 262 -0.59 -2.21 -125.75
N GLU A 263 -1.05 -2.47 -124.52
CA GLU A 263 -2.37 -2.99 -124.22
C GLU A 263 -3.43 -1.88 -124.23
N GLU A 264 -4.68 -2.24 -124.51
CA GLU A 264 -5.78 -1.27 -124.53
C GLU A 264 -5.94 -0.59 -123.16
N VAL A 265 -6.04 0.75 -123.17
CA VAL A 265 -6.17 1.56 -121.96
C VAL A 265 -7.63 1.95 -121.75
N PHE A 266 -8.16 1.55 -120.59
CA PHE A 266 -9.50 1.83 -120.12
C PHE A 266 -9.50 2.94 -119.08
N GLU A 267 -10.45 3.87 -119.20
CA GLU A 267 -10.70 4.91 -118.21
C GLU A 267 -11.92 4.54 -117.36
N TYR A 268 -11.82 4.73 -116.04
CA TYR A 268 -12.96 4.66 -115.11
C TYR A 268 -12.80 5.68 -113.99
N GLU A 269 -13.91 6.09 -113.36
CA GLU A 269 -13.90 7.07 -112.28
C GLU A 269 -14.06 6.38 -110.91
N GLU A 270 -13.22 6.75 -109.93
CA GLU A 270 -13.37 6.29 -108.55
C GLU A 270 -12.93 7.40 -107.58
N ASN A 271 -13.81 7.76 -106.64
CA ASN A 271 -13.63 8.83 -105.66
C ASN A 271 -13.29 10.19 -106.31
N GLU A 272 -14.12 10.60 -107.29
CA GLU A 272 -14.01 11.88 -108.04
C GLU A 272 -12.66 12.05 -108.76
N LYS A 273 -12.01 10.93 -109.13
CA LYS A 273 -10.74 10.90 -109.85
C LYS A 273 -10.81 9.92 -111.01
N TYR A 274 -10.21 10.32 -112.13
CA TYR A 274 -10.08 9.48 -113.32
C TYR A 274 -8.93 8.49 -113.13
N ARG A 275 -9.20 7.20 -113.33
CA ARG A 275 -8.23 6.12 -113.26
C ARG A 275 -8.08 5.45 -114.61
N TYR A 276 -6.85 5.08 -114.91
CA TYR A 276 -6.48 4.44 -116.16
C TYR A 276 -5.94 3.06 -115.86
N ALA A 277 -6.48 2.06 -116.54
CA ALA A 277 -6.07 0.67 -116.45
C ALA A 277 -5.77 0.09 -117.82
N ALA A 278 -4.73 -0.72 -117.91
CA ALA A 278 -4.29 -1.35 -119.14
C ALA A 278 -4.66 -2.83 -119.14
N GLY A 279 -5.08 -3.30 -120.31
CA GLY A 279 -5.43 -4.69 -120.59
C GLY A 279 -6.79 -5.08 -120.01
N GLU A 280 -7.45 -6.01 -120.69
CA GLU A 280 -8.65 -6.72 -120.23
C GLU A 280 -8.35 -8.22 -120.25
N LEU A 281 -8.06 -8.77 -119.07
CA LEU A 281 -7.49 -10.10 -118.89
C LEU A 281 -8.45 -10.97 -118.09
N ILE A 282 -8.73 -12.17 -118.57
CA ILE A 282 -9.65 -13.10 -117.89
C ILE A 282 -8.97 -13.92 -116.78
N ASP A 283 -7.63 -13.95 -116.76
CA ASP A 283 -6.84 -14.72 -115.79
C ASP A 283 -5.99 -13.80 -114.91
N ILE A 284 -5.98 -14.07 -113.60
CA ILE A 284 -5.29 -13.25 -112.62
C ILE A 284 -3.76 -13.34 -112.78
N ASN A 285 -3.22 -14.49 -113.19
CA ASN A 285 -1.78 -14.65 -113.38
C ASN A 285 -1.30 -13.78 -114.54
N SER A 286 -2.09 -13.71 -115.61
CA SER A 286 -1.88 -12.80 -116.73
C SER A 286 -1.91 -11.33 -116.26
N ALA A 287 -2.82 -10.98 -115.35
CA ALA A 287 -2.87 -9.64 -114.76
C ALA A 287 -1.66 -9.32 -113.86
N PHE A 288 -1.11 -10.32 -113.15
CA PHE A 288 0.16 -10.18 -112.43
C PHE A 288 1.34 -9.99 -113.38
N ALA A 289 1.40 -10.73 -114.48
CA ALA A 289 2.43 -10.56 -115.50
C ALA A 289 2.38 -9.15 -116.11
N LEU A 290 1.19 -8.67 -116.49
CA LEU A 290 1.02 -7.32 -117.02
C LEU A 290 1.36 -6.23 -115.98
N LYS A 291 0.98 -6.42 -114.71
CA LYS A 291 1.38 -5.51 -113.62
C LYS A 291 2.89 -5.42 -113.46
N ASN A 292 3.59 -6.55 -113.46
CA ASN A 292 5.04 -6.57 -113.33
C ASN A 292 5.71 -5.93 -114.56
N LYS A 293 5.18 -6.15 -115.75
CA LYS A 293 5.61 -5.47 -116.99
C LYS A 293 5.42 -3.95 -116.89
N LEU A 294 4.24 -3.46 -116.49
CA LEU A 294 4.01 -2.02 -116.34
C LEU A 294 4.88 -1.40 -115.24
N LYS A 295 5.13 -2.12 -114.14
CA LYS A 295 6.08 -1.69 -113.11
C LYS A 295 7.51 -1.59 -113.64
N SER A 296 7.98 -2.56 -114.43
CA SER A 296 9.33 -2.50 -115.02
C SER A 296 9.47 -1.39 -116.08
N GLN A 297 8.36 -0.97 -116.69
CA GLN A 297 8.27 0.21 -117.56
C GLN A 297 8.16 1.54 -116.80
N GLY A 298 8.22 1.53 -115.46
CA GLY A 298 8.23 2.73 -114.61
C GLY A 298 6.89 3.11 -113.98
N TYR A 299 5.80 2.39 -114.25
CA TYR A 299 4.51 2.58 -113.59
C TYR A 299 4.48 1.86 -112.23
N ASN A 300 5.30 2.34 -111.28
CA ASN A 300 5.52 1.70 -109.97
C ASN A 300 4.25 1.50 -109.12
N LEU A 301 3.23 2.32 -109.37
CA LEU A 301 1.92 2.26 -108.71
C LEU A 301 0.91 1.33 -109.42
N ALA A 302 1.36 0.53 -110.40
CA ALA A 302 0.48 -0.40 -111.09
C ALA A 302 -0.12 -1.45 -110.14
N ALA A 303 -1.45 -1.57 -110.15
CA ALA A 303 -2.24 -2.43 -109.29
C ALA A 303 -3.37 -3.10 -110.08
N ILE A 304 -3.56 -4.40 -109.86
CA ILE A 304 -4.63 -5.18 -110.48
C ILE A 304 -5.97 -4.77 -109.88
N VAL A 305 -6.94 -4.53 -110.74
CA VAL A 305 -8.33 -4.23 -110.40
C VAL A 305 -9.22 -5.23 -111.12
N ALA A 306 -10.23 -5.75 -110.43
CA ALA A 306 -11.16 -6.71 -110.98
C ALA A 306 -12.51 -6.05 -111.24
N PHE A 307 -13.14 -6.39 -112.37
CA PHE A 307 -14.46 -5.91 -112.75
C PHE A 307 -15.36 -7.11 -113.05
N ARG A 308 -16.61 -7.03 -112.59
CA ARG A 308 -17.69 -7.92 -112.98
C ARG A 308 -18.85 -7.08 -113.49
N ASP A 309 -19.34 -7.40 -114.69
CA ASP A 309 -20.43 -6.67 -115.36
C ASP A 309 -20.22 -5.14 -115.40
N GLY A 310 -18.97 -4.72 -115.64
CA GLY A 310 -18.56 -3.31 -115.70
C GLY A 310 -18.42 -2.61 -114.35
N LYS A 311 -18.73 -3.26 -113.22
CA LYS A 311 -18.54 -2.71 -111.86
C LYS A 311 -17.29 -3.30 -111.21
N ARG A 312 -16.54 -2.44 -110.51
CA ARG A 312 -15.33 -2.86 -109.80
C ARG A 312 -15.68 -3.68 -108.56
N ILE A 313 -15.01 -4.82 -108.39
CA ILE A 313 -15.11 -5.70 -107.22
C ILE A 313 -13.72 -5.82 -106.55
N THR A 314 -13.69 -6.24 -105.28
CA THR A 314 -12.40 -6.46 -104.59
C THR A 314 -11.69 -7.69 -105.15
N LEU A 315 -10.35 -7.73 -105.06
CA LEU A 315 -9.58 -8.87 -105.56
C LEU A 315 -9.93 -10.17 -104.81
N LYS A 316 -10.30 -10.07 -103.52
CA LYS A 316 -10.79 -11.19 -102.71
C LYS A 316 -12.12 -11.73 -103.25
N GLU A 317 -13.09 -10.86 -103.53
CA GLU A 317 -14.38 -11.26 -104.14
C GLU A 317 -14.21 -11.84 -105.56
N ALA A 318 -13.25 -11.30 -106.33
CA ALA A 318 -12.91 -11.81 -107.66
C ALA A 318 -12.33 -13.24 -107.61
N LEU A 319 -11.49 -13.52 -106.59
CA LEU A 319 -10.91 -14.85 -106.37
C LEU A 319 -11.92 -15.84 -105.77
N GLU A 320 -12.80 -15.41 -104.85
CA GLU A 320 -13.82 -16.29 -104.24
C GLU A 320 -14.93 -16.70 -105.22
N THR A 321 -15.19 -15.91 -106.27
CA THR A 321 -16.12 -16.33 -107.34
C THR A 321 -15.43 -17.16 -108.42
N ALA A 322 -14.10 -17.23 -108.41
CA ALA A 322 -13.32 -18.08 -109.30
C ALA A 322 -13.22 -19.54 -108.84
N GLU A 323 -13.59 -19.82 -107.58
CA GLU A 323 -13.55 -21.15 -106.96
C GLU A 323 -14.91 -21.87 -106.86
N ASN A 324 -16.01 -21.30 -107.40
CA ASN A 324 -17.35 -21.92 -107.46
C ASN A 324 -17.86 -22.16 -108.89
#